data_AF-A0A1M6VQL9-F1
#
_entry.id   AF-A0A1M6VQL9-F1
#
_cell.length_a   1.000
_cell.length_b   1.000
_cell.length_c   1.000
_cell.angle_alpha   90.00
_cell.angle_beta   90.00
_cell.angle_gamma   90.00
#
_symmetry.space_group_name_H-M   'P 1'
#
loop_
_entity.id
_entity.type
_entity.pdbx_description
1 polymer ?
#
loop_
_entity_poly.entity_id
_entity_poly.type
_entity_poly.pdbx_seq_one_letter_code
_entity_poly.pdbx_strand_id
1 'polypeptide(L)'
;MNGFDVSYGRVDDATMRLGQQTEEVARRIEELDAKMQKLLADLEGETKENYEAKVKSWRMNVADMRTLLGKAQNALNEIRNNYSGTDRREAMNWASLL
;
A
#
# COMPACT_ATOMS: atom_id res chain seq x y z
N MET A 1 24.23 -10.85 -8.78
CA MET A 1 23.01 -10.68 -7.95
C MET A 1 23.36 -11.07 -6.53
N ASN A 2 23.30 -10.14 -5.58
CA ASN A 2 23.49 -10.44 -4.15
C ASN A 2 22.12 -10.77 -3.52
N GLY A 3 22.11 -11.30 -2.29
CA GLY A 3 20.86 -11.64 -1.58
C GLY A 3 19.97 -10.44 -1.26
N PHE A 4 20.54 -9.24 -1.21
CA PHE A 4 19.82 -7.99 -0.94
C PHE A 4 18.92 -7.58 -2.13
N ASP A 5 19.43 -7.61 -3.37
CA ASP A 5 18.66 -7.33 -4.59
C ASP A 5 17.46 -8.29 -4.74
N VAL A 6 17.67 -9.59 -4.47
CA VAL A 6 16.62 -10.60 -4.56
C VAL A 6 15.54 -10.39 -3.51
N SER A 7 15.93 -10.05 -2.27
CA SER A 7 15.00 -9.74 -1.19
C SER A 7 14.19 -8.49 -1.52
N TYR A 8 14.85 -7.44 -1.98
CA TYR A 8 14.22 -6.18 -2.40
C TYR A 8 13.16 -6.41 -3.48
N GLY A 9 13.50 -7.12 -4.56
CA GLY A 9 12.56 -7.39 -5.66
C GLY A 9 11.30 -8.11 -5.18
N ARG A 10 11.42 -9.08 -4.27
CA ARG A 10 10.25 -9.75 -3.69
C ARG A 10 9.37 -8.82 -2.85
N VAL A 11 9.98 -7.91 -2.10
CA VAL A 11 9.23 -6.96 -1.27
C VAL A 11 8.53 -5.92 -2.14
N ASP A 12 9.20 -5.40 -3.17
CA ASP A 12 8.61 -4.46 -4.14
C ASP A 12 7.38 -5.10 -4.84
N ASP A 13 7.53 -6.32 -5.34
CA ASP A 13 6.42 -7.11 -5.93
C ASP A 13 5.27 -7.33 -4.95
N ALA A 14 5.56 -7.55 -3.66
CA ALA A 14 4.54 -7.72 -2.63
C ALA A 14 3.81 -6.40 -2.36
N THR A 15 4.53 -5.28 -2.24
CA THR A 15 3.95 -3.95 -2.05
C THR A 15 3.05 -3.56 -3.23
N MET A 16 3.47 -3.83 -4.47
CA MET A 16 2.65 -3.60 -5.67
C MET A 16 1.35 -4.42 -5.64
N ARG A 17 1.44 -5.72 -5.31
CA ARG A 17 0.26 -6.60 -5.21
C ARG A 17 -0.70 -6.14 -4.12
N LEU A 18 -0.19 -5.75 -2.95
CA LEU A 18 -1.01 -5.20 -1.87
C LEU A 18 -1.68 -3.89 -2.25
N GLY A 19 -1.02 -3.04 -3.05
CA GLY A 19 -1.62 -1.85 -3.63
C GLY A 19 -2.79 -2.18 -4.55
N GLN A 20 -2.60 -3.14 -5.47
CA GLN A 20 -3.68 -3.59 -6.37
C GLN A 20 -4.87 -4.15 -5.61
N GLN A 21 -4.64 -4.98 -4.59
CA GLN A 21 -5.68 -5.52 -3.73
C GLN A 21 -6.40 -4.44 -2.92
N THR A 22 -5.66 -3.43 -2.43
CA THR A 22 -6.24 -2.27 -1.74
C THR A 22 -7.22 -1.52 -2.64
N GLU A 23 -6.85 -1.31 -3.91
CA GLU A 23 -7.74 -0.67 -4.89
C GLU A 23 -8.94 -1.56 -5.26
N GLU A 24 -8.77 -2.87 -5.28
CA GLU A 24 -9.89 -3.80 -5.48
C GLU A 24 -10.89 -3.74 -4.31
N VAL A 25 -10.40 -3.73 -3.07
CA VAL A 25 -11.24 -3.56 -1.87
C VAL A 25 -11.99 -2.23 -1.93
N ALA A 26 -11.32 -1.15 -2.32
CA ALA A 26 -11.94 0.16 -2.49
C ALA A 26 -13.11 0.10 -3.48
N ARG A 27 -12.90 -0.49 -4.68
CA ARG A 27 -13.97 -0.64 -5.68
C ARG A 27 -15.15 -1.45 -5.15
N ARG A 28 -14.89 -2.56 -4.46
CA ARG A 28 -15.95 -3.41 -3.89
C ARG A 28 -16.77 -2.68 -2.82
N ILE A 29 -16.14 -1.81 -2.02
CA ILE A 29 -16.85 -0.95 -1.06
C ILE A 29 -17.78 0.02 -1.79
N GLU A 30 -17.30 0.69 -2.84
CA GLU A 30 -18.11 1.63 -3.61
C GLU A 30 -19.26 0.94 -4.37
N GLU A 31 -19.02 -0.24 -4.93
CA GLU A 31 -20.07 -1.05 -5.56
C GLU A 31 -21.15 -1.50 -4.56
N LEU A 32 -20.74 -1.85 -3.34
CA LEU A 32 -21.67 -2.21 -2.27
C LEU A 32 -22.49 -0.98 -1.84
N ASP A 33 -21.84 0.16 -1.61
CA ASP A 33 -22.52 1.42 -1.26
C ASP A 33 -23.53 1.81 -2.34
N ALA A 34 -23.14 1.82 -3.62
CA ALA A 34 -24.05 2.13 -4.72
C ALA A 34 -25.30 1.20 -4.78
N LYS A 35 -25.15 -0.08 -4.42
CA LYS A 35 -26.29 -1.02 -4.31
C LYS A 35 -27.14 -0.71 -3.08
N MET A 36 -26.51 -0.43 -1.94
CA MET A 36 -27.19 -0.14 -0.68
C MET A 36 -27.93 1.19 -0.71
N GLN A 37 -27.41 2.22 -1.37
CA GLN A 37 -28.10 3.51 -1.53
C GLN A 37 -29.49 3.37 -2.18
N LYS A 38 -29.70 2.36 -3.02
CA LYS A 38 -31.01 2.06 -3.62
C LYS A 38 -32.00 1.43 -2.63
N LEU A 39 -31.47 0.75 -1.61
CA LEU A 39 -32.23 0.06 -0.55
C LEU A 39 -32.34 0.91 0.72
N LEU A 40 -31.52 1.96 0.85
CA LEU A 40 -31.52 2.86 2.01
C LEU A 40 -32.82 3.66 2.15
N ALA A 41 -33.63 3.78 1.09
CA ALA A 41 -34.98 4.32 1.19
C ALA A 41 -35.91 3.41 2.00
N ASP A 42 -35.63 2.09 2.02
CA ASP A 42 -36.43 1.07 2.69
C ASP A 42 -35.85 0.69 4.08
N LEU A 43 -34.63 1.14 4.39
CA LEU A 43 -33.95 0.86 5.67
C LEU A 43 -34.28 1.95 6.69
N GLU A 44 -34.97 1.57 7.77
CA GLU A 44 -35.33 2.48 8.86
C GLU A 44 -34.11 2.97 9.68
N GLY A 45 -34.27 4.16 10.27
CA GLY A 45 -33.24 5.07 10.82
C GLY A 45 -31.95 4.45 11.37
N GLU A 46 -32.02 3.60 12.39
CA GLU A 46 -30.81 3.07 13.05
C GLU A 46 -29.97 2.17 12.14
N THR A 47 -30.62 1.41 11.25
CA THR A 47 -29.90 0.51 10.33
C THR A 47 -29.15 1.31 9.28
N LYS A 48 -29.77 2.38 8.78
CA LYS A 48 -29.15 3.33 7.85
C LYS A 48 -27.93 4.00 8.47
N GLU A 49 -28.08 4.57 9.67
CA GLU A 49 -26.98 5.25 10.36
C GLU A 49 -25.80 4.31 10.62
N ASN A 50 -26.08 3.09 11.09
CA ASN A 50 -25.06 2.07 11.31
C ASN A 50 -24.34 1.67 10.02
N TYR A 51 -25.07 1.55 8.90
CA TYR A 51 -24.49 1.25 7.61
C TYR A 51 -23.57 2.38 7.12
N GLU A 52 -24.03 3.63 7.17
CA GLU A 52 -23.23 4.80 6.78
C GLU A 52 -21.95 4.92 7.62
N ALA A 53 -22.04 4.67 8.93
CA ALA A 53 -20.89 4.64 9.82
C ALA A 53 -19.87 3.54 9.43
N LYS A 54 -20.35 2.36 9.04
CA LYS A 54 -19.49 1.26 8.56
C LYS A 54 -18.81 1.59 7.25
N VAL A 55 -19.52 2.14 6.26
CA VAL A 55 -18.94 2.56 4.98
C VAL A 55 -17.85 3.61 5.21
N LYS A 56 -18.09 4.60 6.09
CA LYS A 56 -17.08 5.58 6.47
C LYS A 56 -15.84 4.93 7.08
N SER A 57 -16.00 3.99 8.01
CA SER A 57 -14.89 3.25 8.61
C SER A 57 -14.10 2.45 7.58
N TRP A 58 -14.77 1.77 6.64
CA TRP A 58 -14.10 1.02 5.59
C TRP A 58 -13.28 1.93 4.67
N ARG A 59 -13.84 3.08 4.26
CA ARG A 59 -13.13 4.07 3.45
C ARG A 59 -11.89 4.62 4.17
N MET A 60 -11.97 4.89 5.47
CA MET A 60 -10.82 5.31 6.27
C MET A 60 -9.72 4.23 6.29
N ASN A 61 -10.08 2.97 6.53
CA ASN A 61 -9.12 1.88 6.53
C ASN A 61 -8.40 1.71 5.17
N VAL A 62 -9.12 1.91 4.05
CA VAL A 62 -8.51 1.92 2.71
C VAL A 62 -7.51 3.07 2.56
N ALA A 63 -7.85 4.28 3.02
CA ALA A 63 -6.93 5.42 2.99
C ALA A 63 -5.67 5.18 3.84
N ASP A 64 -5.82 4.53 4.99
CA ASP A 64 -4.70 4.15 5.85
C ASP A 64 -3.80 3.12 5.17
N MET A 65 -4.38 2.10 4.53
CA MET A 65 -3.61 1.12 3.75
C MET A 65 -2.82 1.78 2.62
N ARG A 66 -3.43 2.70 1.87
CA ARG A 66 -2.73 3.47 0.82
C ARG A 66 -1.54 4.24 1.40
N THR A 67 -1.74 4.88 2.55
CA THR A 67 -0.69 5.64 3.24
C THR A 67 0.46 4.74 3.69
N LEU A 68 0.15 3.59 4.30
CA LEU A 68 1.15 2.63 4.76
C LEU A 68 1.96 2.04 3.60
N LEU A 69 1.28 1.66 2.51
CA LEU A 69 1.94 1.12 1.31
C LEU A 69 2.84 2.16 0.64
N GLY A 70 2.40 3.42 0.57
CA GLY A 70 3.24 4.52 0.06
C GLY A 70 4.48 4.75 0.93
N LYS A 71 4.33 4.72 2.27
CA LYS A 71 5.47 4.80 3.20
C LYS A 71 6.43 3.62 3.02
N ALA A 72 5.91 2.40 2.88
CA ALA A 72 6.72 1.21 2.64
C ALA A 72 7.53 1.34 1.35
N GLN A 73 6.90 1.77 0.25
CA GLN A 73 7.56 1.97 -1.03
C GLN A 73 8.68 3.03 -0.94
N ASN A 74 8.43 4.15 -0.25
CA ASN A 74 9.45 5.17 -0.02
C ASN A 74 10.64 4.64 0.80
N ALA A 75 10.37 3.92 1.88
CA ALA A 75 11.41 3.32 2.71
C ALA A 75 12.25 2.31 1.93
N LEU A 76 11.62 1.49 1.09
CA LEU A 76 12.33 0.55 0.21
C LEU A 76 13.25 1.29 -0.76
N ASN A 77 12.75 2.33 -1.44
CA ASN A 77 13.55 3.14 -2.34
C ASN A 77 14.75 3.79 -1.63
N GLU A 78 14.56 4.30 -0.41
CA GLU A 78 15.64 4.87 0.40
C GLU A 78 16.70 3.82 0.75
N ILE A 79 16.28 2.64 1.21
CA ILE A 79 17.17 1.52 1.51
C ILE A 79 18.00 1.12 0.28
N ARG A 80 17.38 1.06 -0.91
CA ARG A 80 18.07 0.76 -2.17
C ARG A 80 19.10 1.82 -2.53
N ASN A 81 18.73 3.10 -2.45
CA ASN A 81 19.62 4.21 -2.76
C ASN A 81 20.84 4.22 -1.82
N ASN A 82 20.61 4.04 -0.52
CA ASN A 82 21.66 3.98 0.49
C ASN A 82 22.61 2.80 0.26
N TYR A 83 22.09 1.61 -0.05
CA TYR A 83 22.91 0.44 -0.31
C TYR A 83 23.78 0.62 -1.57
N SER A 84 23.19 1.05 -2.69
CA SER A 84 23.94 1.27 -3.94
C SER A 84 25.01 2.37 -3.80
N GLY A 85 24.74 3.40 -2.99
CA GLY A 85 25.69 4.48 -2.72
C GLY A 85 26.84 4.05 -1.82
N THR A 86 26.60 3.17 -0.84
CA THR A 86 27.66 2.60 0.01
C THR A 86 28.50 1.60 -0.77
N ASP A 87 27.89 0.70 -1.53
CA ASP A 87 28.59 -0.29 -2.35
C ASP A 87 29.52 0.38 -3.39
N ARG A 88 29.05 1.42 -4.08
CA ARG A 88 29.92 2.21 -4.98
C ARG A 88 31.07 2.91 -4.27
N ARG A 89 30.82 3.48 -3.08
CA ARG A 89 31.87 4.16 -2.28
C ARG A 89 32.93 3.18 -1.82
N GLU A 90 32.53 2.01 -1.34
CA GLU A 90 33.47 0.95 -1.00
C GLU A 90 34.23 0.54 -2.25
N ALA A 91 33.57 0.18 -3.36
CA ALA A 91 34.24 -0.19 -4.61
C ALA A 91 35.27 0.84 -5.09
N MET A 92 34.99 2.15 -4.96
CA MET A 92 35.96 3.21 -5.27
C MET A 92 37.14 3.23 -4.29
N ASN A 93 36.91 3.04 -2.99
CA ASN A 93 37.98 2.95 -2.00
C ASN A 93 38.89 1.73 -2.29
N TRP A 94 38.31 0.56 -2.56
CA TRP A 94 39.05 -0.64 -2.96
C TRP A 94 39.85 -0.41 -4.25
N ALA A 95 39.29 0.27 -5.25
CA ALA A 95 39.98 0.63 -6.49
C ALA A 95 41.12 1.64 -6.28
N SER A 96 41.05 2.49 -5.24
CA SER A 96 42.12 3.45 -4.91
C SER A 96 43.29 2.84 -4.13
N LEU A 97 43.10 1.64 -3.58
CA LEU A 97 44.13 0.88 -2.85
C LEU A 97 44.87 -0.13 -3.73
N LEU A 98 44.46 -0.29 -4.99
CA LEU A 98 45.12 -1.08 -6.05
C LEU A 98 45.87 -0.16 -7.00
#